data_AF-A0A543PR87-F1
#
_entry.id   AF-A0A543PR87-F1
#
_cell.length_a   1.000
_cell.length_b   1.000
_cell.length_c   1.000
_cell.angle_alpha   90.00
_cell.angle_beta   90.00
_cell.angle_gamma   90.00
#
_symmetry.space_group_name_H-M   'P 1'
#
loop_
_entity.id
_entity.type
_entity.pdbx_description
1 polymer ?
#
loop_
_entity_poly.entity_id
_entity_poly.type
_entity_poly.pdbx_seq_one_letter_code
_entity_poly.pdbx_strand_id
1 'polypeptide(L)'
;MQPRSAVTDVVRVVARQHTRMRGLVCEVAETTGAEQAAAAGWLSHYVVLHTVAERLGLRREPFVAVQRVIPRHGPLLGLARGLASASSLEESAICRCAAALEEAVVQHARAQELAVLPRLLAGWRAADLRRAAAAFEAADLVFDRAPSEPPGPSEPLDPLGPLGPLGPLDPLDPLDPLATTESVWRSAVADIERLLGSMSGEEYPATQDDATQKDATQEDATQEDETPA
;
A
#
# COMPACT_ATOMS: atom_id res chain seq x y z
N MET A 1 -19.20 16.76 7.06
CA MET A 1 -17.79 17.09 6.73
C MET A 1 -17.74 17.71 5.32
N GLN A 2 -17.13 18.89 5.15
CA GLN A 2 -17.22 19.68 3.90
C GLN A 2 -16.24 19.20 2.80
N PRO A 3 -16.54 19.36 1.50
CA PRO A 3 -15.66 18.92 0.40
C PRO A 3 -14.23 19.46 0.46
N ARG A 4 -14.06 20.69 0.96
CA ARG A 4 -12.75 21.33 1.12
C ARG A 4 -11.84 20.58 2.09
N SER A 5 -12.36 20.04 3.19
CA SER A 5 -11.53 19.30 4.14
C SER A 5 -11.01 18.00 3.54
N ALA A 6 -11.84 17.29 2.76
CA ALA A 6 -11.42 16.05 2.09
C ALA A 6 -10.31 16.27 1.06
N VAL A 7 -10.32 17.40 0.34
CA VAL A 7 -9.23 17.80 -0.56
C VAL A 7 -7.95 18.05 0.25
N THR A 8 -8.04 18.85 1.32
CA THR A 8 -6.90 19.16 2.19
C THR A 8 -6.30 17.88 2.80
N ASP A 9 -7.14 16.94 3.21
CA ASP A 9 -6.70 15.68 3.81
C ASP A 9 -5.89 14.84 2.83
N VAL A 10 -6.37 14.63 1.60
CA VAL A 10 -5.64 13.87 0.57
C VAL A 10 -4.29 14.53 0.25
N VAL A 11 -4.27 15.84 0.02
CA VAL A 11 -3.03 16.56 -0.32
C VAL A 11 -2.03 16.46 0.83
N ARG A 12 -2.50 16.65 2.06
CA ARG A 12 -1.67 16.58 3.26
C ARG A 12 -1.05 15.20 3.45
N VAL A 13 -1.85 14.12 3.34
CA VAL A 13 -1.31 12.77 3.53
C VAL A 13 -0.32 12.39 2.44
N VAL A 14 -0.62 12.68 1.17
CA VAL A 14 0.29 12.37 0.05
C VAL A 14 1.63 13.11 0.21
N ALA A 15 1.59 14.42 0.50
CA ALA A 15 2.80 15.21 0.71
C ALA A 15 3.63 14.72 1.92
N ARG A 16 2.95 14.28 2.99
CA ARG A 16 3.60 13.67 4.16
C ARG A 16 4.31 12.38 3.78
N GLN A 17 3.67 11.49 3.02
CA GLN A 17 4.29 10.24 2.58
C GLN A 17 5.48 10.47 1.64
N HIS A 18 5.40 11.45 0.74
CA HIS A 18 6.54 11.85 -0.08
C HIS A 18 7.72 12.34 0.76
N THR A 19 7.44 13.09 1.82
CA THR A 19 8.46 13.53 2.78
C THR A 19 9.07 12.36 3.54
N ARG A 20 8.25 11.39 3.98
CA ARG A 20 8.71 10.18 4.64
C ARG A 20 9.60 9.32 3.75
N MET A 21 9.24 9.14 2.47
CA MET A 21 10.10 8.46 1.50
C MET A 21 11.47 9.13 1.36
N ARG A 22 11.52 10.46 1.28
CA ARG A 22 12.79 11.19 1.22
C ARG A 22 13.61 11.03 2.51
N GLY A 23 12.97 11.02 3.68
CA GLY A 23 13.63 10.74 4.95
C GLY A 23 14.29 9.35 4.97
N LEU A 24 13.55 8.32 4.55
CA LEU A 24 14.07 6.95 4.46
C LEU A 24 15.23 6.83 3.44
N VAL A 25 15.21 7.60 2.35
CA VAL A 25 16.36 7.68 1.43
C VAL A 25 17.58 8.27 2.14
N CYS A 26 17.42 9.35 2.91
CA CYS A 26 18.52 9.94 3.67
C CYS A 26 19.08 8.94 4.70
N GLU A 27 18.22 8.20 5.40
CA GLU A 27 18.64 7.15 6.35
C GLU A 27 19.51 6.09 5.67
N VAL A 28 19.16 5.65 4.46
CA VAL A 28 20.02 4.71 3.68
C VAL A 28 21.36 5.33 3.31
N ALA A 29 21.38 6.63 2.96
CA ALA A 29 22.62 7.32 2.57
C ALA A 29 23.55 7.59 3.76
N GLU A 30 23.01 7.72 4.97
CA GLU A 30 23.73 8.07 6.19
C GLU A 30 24.19 6.84 7.01
N THR A 31 23.71 5.64 6.69
CA THR A 31 24.04 4.37 7.37
C THR A 31 24.95 3.49 6.51
N THR A 32 25.63 2.53 7.14
CA THR A 32 26.49 1.54 6.46
C THR A 32 26.21 0.12 6.96
N GLY A 33 26.73 -0.90 6.26
CA GLY A 33 26.64 -2.30 6.69
C GLY A 33 25.22 -2.80 6.92
N ALA A 34 24.98 -3.45 8.08
CA ALA A 34 23.68 -4.04 8.41
C ALA A 34 22.58 -2.99 8.60
N GLU A 35 22.91 -1.83 9.16
CA GLU A 35 21.96 -0.71 9.34
C GLU A 35 21.49 -0.17 7.98
N GLN A 36 22.41 -0.05 7.02
CA GLN A 36 22.07 0.37 5.66
C GLN A 36 21.16 -0.63 4.94
N ALA A 37 21.44 -1.93 5.10
CA ALA A 37 20.57 -2.97 4.53
C ALA A 37 19.17 -2.94 5.15
N ALA A 38 19.07 -2.68 6.47
CA ALA A 38 17.79 -2.52 7.16
C ALA A 38 17.03 -1.28 6.67
N ALA A 39 17.68 -0.11 6.63
CA ALA A 39 17.11 1.14 6.10
C ALA A 39 16.63 0.96 4.65
N ALA A 40 17.40 0.24 3.81
CA ALA A 40 17.03 -0.06 2.42
C ALA A 40 15.78 -0.96 2.34
N GLY A 41 15.67 -1.94 3.24
CA GLY A 41 14.48 -2.77 3.41
C GLY A 41 13.25 -1.94 3.78
N TRP A 42 13.38 -1.03 4.74
CA TRP A 42 12.31 -0.11 5.16
C TRP A 42 11.85 0.81 4.03
N LEU A 43 12.79 1.44 3.33
CA LEU A 43 12.50 2.29 2.18
C LEU A 43 11.75 1.52 1.09
N SER A 44 12.24 0.32 0.73
CA SER A 44 11.58 -0.54 -0.24
C SER A 44 10.14 -0.88 0.18
N HIS A 45 9.95 -1.28 1.43
CA HIS A 45 8.64 -1.62 1.97
C HIS A 45 7.67 -0.42 1.91
N TYR A 46 8.12 0.77 2.31
CA TYR A 46 7.31 1.98 2.28
C TYR A 46 6.90 2.39 0.87
N VAL A 47 7.80 2.26 -0.12
CA VAL A 47 7.48 2.52 -1.53
C VAL A 47 6.40 1.57 -2.04
N VAL A 48 6.43 0.30 -1.65
CA VAL A 48 5.37 -0.66 -1.98
C VAL A 48 4.03 -0.23 -1.38
N LEU A 49 4.00 0.12 -0.09
CA LEU A 49 2.78 0.58 0.57
C LEU A 49 2.20 1.85 -0.07
N HIS A 50 3.05 2.84 -0.36
CA HIS A 50 2.65 4.08 -1.04
C HIS A 50 2.02 3.79 -2.42
N THR A 51 2.63 2.91 -3.22
CA THR A 51 2.13 2.60 -4.57
C THR A 51 0.84 1.77 -4.56
N VAL A 52 0.65 0.89 -3.56
CA VAL A 52 -0.62 0.21 -3.33
C VAL A 52 -1.70 1.22 -2.98
N ALA A 53 -1.42 2.13 -2.04
CA ALA A 53 -2.34 3.20 -1.66
C ALA A 53 -2.70 4.11 -2.83
N GLU A 54 -1.77 4.43 -3.74
CA GLU A 54 -2.08 5.15 -4.97
C GLU A 54 -3.09 4.39 -5.84
N ARG A 55 -2.90 3.09 -6.05
CA ARG A 55 -3.78 2.32 -6.93
C ARG A 55 -5.20 2.22 -6.39
N LEU A 56 -5.32 1.95 -5.09
CA LEU A 56 -6.61 1.88 -4.40
C LEU A 56 -7.25 3.28 -4.31
N GLY A 57 -6.47 4.29 -3.98
CA GLY A 57 -6.94 5.63 -3.64
C GLY A 57 -7.10 6.57 -4.84
N LEU A 58 -6.09 6.70 -5.69
CA LEU A 58 -6.02 7.69 -6.78
C LEU A 58 -6.43 7.16 -8.16
N ARG A 59 -6.38 5.83 -8.39
CA ARG A 59 -6.78 5.23 -9.68
C ARG A 59 -8.17 4.59 -9.67
N ARG A 60 -8.82 4.47 -8.51
CA ARG A 60 -10.15 3.83 -8.35
C ARG A 60 -10.23 2.45 -9.00
N GLU A 61 -9.13 1.71 -9.01
CA GLU A 61 -9.13 0.35 -9.55
C GLU A 61 -9.93 -0.58 -8.63
N PRO A 62 -10.78 -1.47 -9.17
CA PRO A 62 -11.42 -2.47 -8.34
C PRO A 62 -10.35 -3.38 -7.72
N PHE A 63 -10.59 -3.80 -6.48
CA PHE A 63 -9.72 -4.66 -5.69
C PHE A 63 -9.06 -5.78 -6.51
N VAL A 64 -9.89 -6.53 -7.21
CA VAL A 64 -9.48 -7.71 -7.96
C VAL A 64 -8.50 -7.35 -9.08
N ALA A 65 -8.55 -6.14 -9.63
CA ALA A 65 -7.56 -5.65 -10.58
C ALA A 65 -6.22 -5.31 -9.91
N VAL A 66 -6.24 -4.71 -8.71
CA VAL A 66 -5.02 -4.38 -7.94
C VAL A 66 -4.27 -5.65 -7.49
N GLN A 67 -5.00 -6.70 -7.09
CA GLN A 67 -4.38 -7.98 -6.74
C GLN A 67 -3.78 -8.74 -7.92
N ARG A 68 -4.45 -8.71 -9.07
CA ARG A 68 -4.01 -9.45 -10.27
C ARG A 68 -2.88 -8.73 -11.01
N VAL A 69 -2.89 -7.41 -11.03
CA VAL A 69 -1.91 -6.61 -11.75
C VAL A 69 -0.85 -6.15 -10.77
N ILE A 70 0.15 -6.99 -10.56
CA ILE A 70 1.44 -6.52 -10.05
C ILE A 70 1.92 -5.47 -11.05
N PRO A 71 2.12 -4.20 -10.64
CA PRO A 71 2.55 -3.17 -11.56
C PRO A 71 3.85 -3.63 -12.24
N ARG A 72 3.83 -3.76 -13.57
CA ARG A 72 5.07 -3.96 -14.32
C ARG A 72 5.95 -2.73 -14.10
N HIS A 73 7.17 -2.98 -13.67
CA HIS A 73 8.13 -2.07 -13.04
C HIS A 73 8.09 -0.63 -13.59
N GLY A 74 7.42 0.26 -12.87
CA GLY A 74 7.77 1.68 -12.92
C GLY A 74 9.12 1.90 -12.21
N PRO A 75 9.85 2.99 -12.50
CA PRO A 75 11.18 3.23 -11.91
C PRO A 75 11.23 3.05 -10.39
N LEU A 76 10.23 3.60 -9.67
CA LEU A 76 10.05 3.44 -8.22
C LEU A 76 10.02 1.98 -7.75
N LEU A 77 9.11 1.17 -8.31
CA LEU A 77 8.93 -0.22 -7.89
C LEU A 77 10.07 -1.13 -8.36
N GLY A 78 10.69 -0.81 -9.49
CA GLY A 78 11.88 -1.53 -9.96
C GLY A 78 13.06 -1.33 -9.01
N LEU A 79 13.31 -0.08 -8.61
CA LEU A 79 14.40 0.28 -7.70
C LEU A 79 14.14 -0.19 -6.26
N ALA A 80 12.90 -0.04 -5.76
CA ALA A 80 12.50 -0.58 -4.45
C ALA A 80 12.72 -2.09 -4.39
N ARG A 81 12.32 -2.84 -5.42
CA ARG A 81 12.61 -4.28 -5.51
C ARG A 81 14.11 -4.58 -5.49
N GLY A 82 14.93 -3.78 -6.15
CA GLY A 82 16.39 -3.92 -6.07
C GLY A 82 16.90 -3.76 -4.64
N LEU A 83 16.40 -2.74 -3.93
CA LEU A 83 16.75 -2.48 -2.52
C LEU A 83 16.17 -3.51 -1.54
N ALA A 84 15.07 -4.19 -1.87
CA ALA A 84 14.56 -5.29 -1.05
C ALA A 84 15.56 -6.45 -0.91
N SER A 85 16.50 -6.57 -1.86
CA SER A 85 17.61 -7.52 -1.82
C SER A 85 18.89 -6.92 -1.23
N ALA A 86 18.83 -5.79 -0.53
CA ALA A 86 20.03 -5.04 -0.09
C ALA A 86 21.01 -5.83 0.78
N SER A 87 20.53 -6.77 1.61
CA SER A 87 21.40 -7.65 2.41
C SER A 87 22.34 -8.54 1.57
N SER A 88 22.07 -8.68 0.28
CA SER A 88 22.90 -9.42 -0.69
C SER A 88 23.69 -8.50 -1.65
N LEU A 89 23.59 -7.18 -1.50
CA LEU A 89 24.25 -6.21 -2.35
C LEU A 89 25.51 -5.66 -1.68
N GLU A 90 26.50 -5.34 -2.50
CA GLU A 90 27.64 -4.51 -2.09
C GLU A 90 27.16 -3.10 -1.72
N GLU A 91 27.77 -2.46 -0.73
CA GLU A 91 27.43 -1.11 -0.25
C GLU A 91 27.36 -0.08 -1.39
N SER A 92 28.33 -0.11 -2.31
CA SER A 92 28.33 0.79 -3.47
C SER A 92 27.10 0.61 -4.38
N ALA A 93 26.56 -0.61 -4.46
CA ALA A 93 25.34 -0.89 -5.23
C ALA A 93 24.10 -0.40 -4.49
N ILE A 94 24.05 -0.55 -3.16
CA ILE A 94 22.98 0.00 -2.32
C ILE A 94 22.93 1.53 -2.49
N CYS A 95 24.05 2.23 -2.38
CA CYS A 95 24.12 3.68 -2.58
C CYS A 95 23.65 4.12 -3.98
N ARG A 96 24.04 3.42 -5.05
CA ARG A 96 23.57 3.72 -6.41
C ARG A 96 22.07 3.51 -6.56
N CYS A 97 21.54 2.43 -5.99
CA CYS A 97 20.10 2.15 -6.00
C CYS A 97 19.32 3.19 -5.19
N ALA A 98 19.82 3.59 -4.01
CA ALA A 98 19.21 4.61 -3.17
C ALA A 98 19.17 5.98 -3.87
N ALA A 99 20.27 6.42 -4.48
CA ALA A 99 20.31 7.67 -5.24
C ALA A 99 19.38 7.66 -6.46
N ALA A 100 19.32 6.54 -7.19
CA ALA A 100 18.36 6.41 -8.29
C ALA A 100 16.91 6.43 -7.78
N LEU A 101 16.66 5.83 -6.61
CA LEU A 101 15.34 5.84 -6.00
C LEU A 101 14.95 7.24 -5.51
N GLU A 102 15.89 8.01 -4.98
CA GLU A 102 15.70 9.41 -4.61
C GLU A 102 15.16 10.23 -5.79
N GLU A 103 15.89 10.18 -6.92
CA GLU A 103 15.49 10.88 -8.13
C GLU A 103 14.10 10.42 -8.61
N ALA A 104 13.84 9.10 -8.57
CA ALA A 104 12.53 8.55 -8.93
C ALA A 104 11.41 9.02 -7.98
N VAL A 105 11.65 9.07 -6.66
CA VAL A 105 10.70 9.60 -5.66
C VAL A 105 10.42 11.07 -5.92
N VAL A 106 11.45 11.88 -6.19
CA VAL A 106 11.30 13.32 -6.47
C VAL A 106 10.49 13.54 -7.75
N GLN A 107 10.81 12.83 -8.82
CA GLN A 107 10.07 12.93 -10.09
C GLN A 107 8.61 12.47 -9.92
N HIS A 108 8.39 11.38 -9.22
CA HIS A 108 7.05 10.86 -8.91
C HIS A 108 6.22 11.84 -8.08
N ALA A 109 6.79 12.34 -6.99
CA ALA A 109 6.12 13.31 -6.12
C ALA A 109 5.72 14.56 -6.91
N ARG A 110 6.62 15.11 -7.72
CA ARG A 110 6.33 16.24 -8.61
C ARG A 110 5.22 15.92 -9.61
N ALA A 111 5.29 14.76 -10.25
CA ALA A 111 4.26 14.34 -11.21
C ALA A 111 2.89 14.21 -10.54
N GLN A 112 2.83 13.66 -9.34
CA GLN A 112 1.59 13.54 -8.60
C GLN A 112 1.05 14.91 -8.14
N GLU A 113 1.88 15.73 -7.52
CA GLU A 113 1.48 17.02 -6.94
C GLU A 113 1.10 18.06 -7.99
N LEU A 114 1.82 18.11 -9.12
CA LEU A 114 1.61 19.14 -10.15
C LEU A 114 0.66 18.68 -11.27
N ALA A 115 0.56 17.38 -11.52
CA ALA A 115 -0.15 16.87 -12.69
C ALA A 115 -1.35 15.98 -12.33
N VAL A 116 -1.21 15.05 -11.37
CA VAL A 116 -2.26 14.07 -11.06
C VAL A 116 -3.29 14.65 -10.10
N LEU A 117 -2.86 15.09 -8.92
CA LEU A 117 -3.75 15.55 -7.86
C LEU A 117 -4.64 16.71 -8.31
N PRO A 118 -4.14 17.80 -8.94
CA PRO A 118 -5.01 18.90 -9.36
C PRO A 118 -6.16 18.45 -10.29
N ARG A 119 -5.87 17.52 -11.22
CA ARG A 119 -6.86 17.00 -12.17
C ARG A 119 -7.91 16.13 -11.48
N LEU A 120 -7.49 15.25 -10.58
CA LEU A 120 -8.43 14.39 -9.84
C LEU A 120 -9.29 15.21 -8.88
N LEU A 121 -8.67 16.11 -8.11
CA LEU A 121 -9.34 16.94 -7.11
C LEU A 121 -10.41 17.87 -7.72
N ALA A 122 -10.25 18.29 -8.98
CA ALA A 122 -11.24 19.09 -9.69
C ALA A 122 -12.54 18.33 -10.02
N GLY A 123 -12.48 17.01 -10.21
CA GLY A 123 -13.61 16.20 -10.69
C GLY A 123 -14.14 15.17 -9.69
N TRP A 124 -13.47 14.97 -8.57
CA TRP A 124 -13.80 13.88 -7.63
C TRP A 124 -14.81 14.31 -6.55
N ARG A 125 -15.68 13.37 -6.17
CA ARG A 125 -16.62 13.58 -5.05
C ARG A 125 -15.87 13.49 -3.72
N ALA A 126 -16.39 14.17 -2.70
CA ALA A 126 -15.80 14.15 -1.37
C ALA A 126 -15.64 12.74 -0.77
N ALA A 127 -16.54 11.80 -1.09
CA ALA A 127 -16.41 10.40 -0.65
C ALA A 127 -15.24 9.68 -1.31
N ASP A 128 -14.96 9.97 -2.59
CA ASP A 128 -13.83 9.40 -3.30
C ASP A 128 -12.52 9.96 -2.77
N LEU A 129 -12.49 11.26 -2.44
CA LEU A 129 -11.34 11.89 -1.79
C LEU A 129 -11.08 11.33 -0.39
N ARG A 130 -12.12 11.12 0.43
CA ARG A 130 -11.96 10.48 1.75
C ARG A 130 -11.41 9.07 1.63
N ARG A 131 -11.88 8.29 0.66
CA ARG A 131 -11.32 6.95 0.40
C ARG A 131 -9.86 7.02 -0.03
N ALA A 132 -9.50 7.97 -0.88
CA ALA A 132 -8.10 8.18 -1.25
C ALA A 132 -7.23 8.53 -0.03
N ALA A 133 -7.65 9.47 0.80
CA ALA A 133 -6.93 9.82 2.02
C ALA A 133 -6.79 8.62 2.96
N ALA A 134 -7.88 7.89 3.18
CA ALA A 134 -7.91 6.69 4.00
C ALA A 134 -6.94 5.61 3.51
N ALA A 135 -6.79 5.42 2.19
CA ALA A 135 -5.86 4.43 1.65
C ALA A 135 -4.40 4.78 1.97
N PHE A 136 -4.03 6.06 1.88
CA PHE A 136 -2.68 6.50 2.26
C PHE A 136 -2.46 6.48 3.77
N GLU A 137 -3.45 6.90 4.58
CA GLU A 137 -3.37 6.78 6.04
C GLU A 137 -3.23 5.31 6.48
N ALA A 138 -3.95 4.39 5.83
CA ALA A 138 -3.81 2.96 6.06
C ALA A 138 -2.41 2.44 5.70
N ALA A 139 -1.80 2.94 4.62
CA ALA A 139 -0.40 2.60 4.29
C ALA A 139 0.58 3.05 5.38
N ASP A 140 0.43 4.26 5.93
CA ASP A 140 1.25 4.70 7.07
C ASP A 140 1.04 3.79 8.29
N LEU A 141 -0.22 3.44 8.61
CA LEU A 141 -0.54 2.54 9.71
C LEU A 141 0.02 1.13 9.53
N VAL A 142 0.04 0.59 8.31
CA VAL A 142 0.66 -0.72 8.03
C VAL A 142 2.16 -0.63 8.25
N PHE A 143 2.80 0.43 7.76
CA PHE A 143 4.23 0.63 7.95
C PHE A 143 4.60 0.75 9.43
N ASP A 144 3.85 1.53 10.21
CA ASP A 144 4.11 1.73 11.64
C ASP A 144 3.86 0.45 12.48
N ARG A 145 3.15 -0.55 11.94
CA ARG A 145 2.89 -1.85 12.57
C ARG A 145 3.87 -2.95 12.16
N ALA A 146 4.64 -2.74 11.10
CA ALA A 146 5.66 -3.69 10.71
C ALA A 146 6.66 -3.85 11.88
N PRO A 147 7.06 -5.07 12.24
CA PRO A 147 7.93 -5.29 13.38
C PRO A 147 9.22 -4.51 13.18
N SER A 148 9.51 -3.59 14.10
CA SER A 148 10.77 -2.87 14.16
C SER A 148 11.92 -3.87 14.35
N GLU A 149 12.63 -4.13 13.23
CA GLU A 149 13.90 -4.85 13.08
C GLU A 149 13.89 -6.39 13.06
N PRO A 150 14.64 -7.04 12.15
CA PRO A 150 15.12 -8.40 12.39
C PRO A 150 16.15 -8.36 13.55
N PRO A 151 16.23 -9.38 14.42
CA PRO A 151 17.27 -9.42 15.44
C PRO A 151 18.65 -9.32 14.76
N GLY A 152 19.43 -8.31 15.14
CA GLY A 152 20.81 -8.17 14.68
C GLY A 152 21.65 -9.40 15.03
N PRO A 153 22.76 -9.66 14.31
CA PRO A 153 23.62 -10.81 14.61
C PRO A 153 24.12 -10.72 16.06
N SER A 154 23.93 -11.80 16.81
CA SER A 154 24.45 -11.93 18.17
C SER A 154 25.95 -11.65 18.19
N GLU A 155 26.44 -10.87 19.15
CA GLU A 155 27.89 -10.64 19.34
C GLU A 155 28.66 -11.96 19.32
N PRO A 156 29.84 -12.03 18.68
CA PRO A 156 30.66 -13.24 18.73
C PRO A 156 31.06 -13.50 20.19
N LEU A 157 30.64 -14.66 20.71
CA LEU A 157 31.06 -15.14 22.02
C LEU A 157 32.59 -15.22 22.07
N ASP A 158 33.20 -14.72 23.15
CA ASP A 158 34.62 -14.86 23.45
C ASP A 158 35.06 -16.33 23.26
N PRO A 159 36.28 -16.60 22.73
CA PRO A 159 36.73 -17.95 22.45
C PRO A 159 36.78 -18.77 23.76
N LEU A 160 35.85 -19.70 23.90
CA LEU A 160 35.88 -20.73 24.92
C LEU A 160 37.08 -21.66 24.64
N GLY A 161 37.85 -21.97 25.69
CA GLY A 161 38.97 -22.92 25.65
C GLY A 161 38.58 -24.28 25.07
N PRO A 162 39.56 -25.17 24.77
CA PRO A 162 39.38 -26.32 23.89
C PRO A 162 38.19 -27.20 24.33
N LEU A 163 37.16 -27.24 23.49
CA LEU A 163 35.95 -28.04 23.67
C LEU A 163 36.23 -29.50 23.26
N GLY A 164 35.79 -30.46 24.08
CA GLY A 164 35.71 -31.88 23.71
C GLY A 164 34.81 -32.10 22.47
N PRO A 165 34.79 -33.32 21.90
CA PRO A 165 34.10 -33.58 20.65
C PRO A 165 32.62 -33.19 20.73
N LEU A 166 32.23 -32.21 19.91
CA LEU A 166 30.86 -31.72 19.79
C LEU A 166 29.99 -32.81 19.13
N GLY A 167 28.86 -33.14 19.76
CA GLY A 167 27.80 -33.91 19.11
C GLY A 167 27.22 -33.16 17.90
N PRO A 168 26.48 -33.84 17.02
CA PRO A 168 25.88 -33.20 15.85
C PRO A 168 25.00 -32.04 16.28
N LEU A 169 25.24 -30.87 15.70
CA LEU A 169 24.41 -29.68 15.88
C LEU A 169 23.01 -29.94 15.29
N ASP A 170 21.98 -29.53 16.02
CA ASP A 170 20.62 -29.48 15.47
C ASP A 170 20.58 -28.55 14.25
N PRO A 171 19.77 -28.87 13.22
CA PRO A 171 19.60 -27.99 12.07
C PRO A 171 19.12 -26.62 12.54
N LEU A 172 19.78 -25.55 12.08
CA LEU A 172 19.25 -24.21 12.21
C LEU A 172 17.85 -24.17 11.58
N ASP A 173 16.90 -23.51 12.26
CA ASP A 173 15.59 -23.22 11.69
C ASP A 173 15.77 -22.50 10.34
N PRO A 174 14.94 -22.81 9.32
CA PRO A 174 14.99 -22.11 8.05
C PRO A 174 14.85 -20.60 8.30
N LEU A 175 15.80 -19.81 7.80
CA LEU A 175 15.59 -18.37 7.65
C LEU A 175 14.30 -18.17 6.87
N ASP A 176 13.40 -17.32 7.38
CA ASP A 176 12.16 -16.98 6.69
C ASP A 176 12.50 -16.59 5.24
N PRO A 177 11.85 -17.20 4.24
CA PRO A 177 12.12 -16.85 2.85
C PRO A 177 11.87 -15.35 2.68
N LEU A 178 12.91 -14.63 2.24
CA LEU A 178 12.80 -13.21 1.90
C LEU A 178 11.57 -13.03 1.02
N ALA A 179 10.59 -12.28 1.54
CA ALA A 179 9.32 -12.06 0.89
C ALA A 179 9.60 -11.48 -0.51
N THR A 180 9.22 -12.21 -1.57
CA THR A 180 9.32 -11.69 -2.93
C THR A 180 8.51 -10.40 -3.04
N THR A 181 8.89 -9.47 -3.92
CA THR A 181 8.12 -8.23 -4.16
C THR A 181 6.62 -8.50 -4.40
N GLU A 182 6.31 -9.65 -4.99
CA GLU A 182 4.96 -10.13 -5.21
C GLU A 182 4.24 -10.50 -3.91
N SER A 183 4.88 -11.21 -2.99
CA SER A 183 4.32 -11.50 -1.66
C SER A 183 4.13 -10.25 -0.81
N VAL A 184 5.12 -9.34 -0.81
CA VAL A 184 5.04 -8.05 -0.11
C VAL A 184 3.89 -7.21 -0.66
N TRP A 185 3.76 -7.14 -2.00
CA TRP A 185 2.64 -6.46 -2.65
C TRP A 185 1.29 -7.03 -2.20
N ARG A 186 1.12 -8.35 -2.22
CA ARG A 186 -0.15 -8.98 -1.82
C ARG A 186 -0.47 -8.75 -0.35
N SER A 187 0.51 -8.81 0.54
CA SER A 187 0.31 -8.51 1.97
C SER A 187 -0.12 -7.05 2.14
N ALA A 188 0.61 -6.13 1.51
CA ALA A 188 0.29 -4.70 1.55
C ALA A 188 -1.15 -4.40 1.10
N VAL A 189 -1.59 -5.02 -0.01
CA VAL A 189 -2.98 -4.90 -0.49
C VAL A 189 -3.96 -5.40 0.58
N ALA A 190 -3.75 -6.61 1.10
CA ALA A 190 -4.65 -7.21 2.10
C ALA A 190 -4.71 -6.41 3.41
N ASP A 191 -3.58 -5.88 3.87
CA ASP A 191 -3.49 -5.15 5.14
C ASP A 191 -4.13 -3.77 5.06
N ILE A 192 -3.87 -3.03 3.97
CA ILE A 192 -4.51 -1.73 3.71
C ILE A 192 -6.03 -1.90 3.58
N GLU A 193 -6.50 -2.95 2.92
CA GLU A 193 -7.92 -3.23 2.79
C GLU A 193 -8.60 -3.57 4.10
N ARG A 194 -7.96 -4.38 4.94
CA ARG A 194 -8.48 -4.70 6.27
C ARG A 194 -8.74 -3.43 7.07
N LEU A 195 -7.82 -2.46 6.98
CA LEU A 195 -7.96 -1.15 7.59
C LEU A 195 -9.06 -0.30 6.97
N LEU A 196 -9.16 -0.29 5.63
CA LEU A 196 -10.24 0.43 4.95
C LEU A 196 -11.62 -0.14 5.30
N GLY A 197 -11.73 -1.46 5.43
CA GLY A 197 -12.96 -2.14 5.84
C GLY A 197 -13.36 -1.81 7.28
N SER A 198 -12.42 -1.83 8.23
CA SER A 198 -12.74 -1.49 9.62
C SER A 198 -13.14 -0.02 9.81
N MET A 199 -12.59 0.89 9.01
CA MET A 199 -12.98 2.31 9.01
C MET A 199 -14.38 2.58 8.43
N SER A 200 -14.93 1.63 7.66
CA SER A 200 -16.29 1.72 7.11
C SER A 200 -17.36 1.11 8.02
N GLY A 201 -16.96 0.50 9.15
CA GLY A 201 -17.80 -0.29 10.04
C GLY A 201 -18.50 0.47 11.19
N GLU A 202 -18.49 1.81 11.20
CA GLU A 202 -19.48 2.55 12.00
C GLU A 202 -20.83 2.51 11.24
N GLU A 203 -21.66 1.53 11.63
CA GLU A 203 -22.93 1.13 11.01
C GLU A 203 -23.90 2.29 10.71
N TYR A 204 -24.38 2.34 9.46
CA TYR A 204 -25.78 2.69 9.19
C TYR A 204 -26.56 1.37 9.15
N PRO A 205 -27.64 1.19 9.92
CA PRO A 205 -28.44 -0.02 9.81
C PRO A 205 -29.06 -0.06 8.40
N ALA A 206 -28.89 -1.20 7.73
CA ALA A 206 -29.57 -1.48 6.48
C ALA A 206 -31.08 -1.43 6.73
N THR A 207 -31.76 -0.45 6.14
CA THR A 207 -33.22 -0.46 6.02
C THR A 207 -33.58 -1.62 5.10
N GLN A 208 -34.02 -2.69 5.72
CA GLN A 208 -34.73 -3.78 5.09
C GLN A 208 -36.19 -3.33 4.96
N ASP A 209 -36.55 -2.83 3.78
CA ASP A 209 -37.92 -2.59 3.30
C ASP A 209 -37.81 -2.53 1.77
N ASP A 210 -38.61 -3.18 0.94
CA ASP A 210 -39.55 -4.27 1.09
C ASP A 210 -39.65 -4.85 -0.33
N ALA A 211 -39.83 -6.15 -0.43
CA ALA A 211 -40.03 -6.82 -1.69
C ALA A 211 -41.44 -6.50 -2.20
N THR A 212 -41.57 -5.81 -3.34
CA THR A 212 -42.72 -6.07 -4.22
C THR A 212 -42.37 -5.76 -5.67
N GLN A 213 -41.99 -6.80 -6.40
CA GLN A 213 -42.15 -6.83 -7.84
C GLN A 213 -43.08 -8.00 -8.18
N LYS A 214 -44.25 -7.63 -8.72
CA LYS A 214 -45.17 -8.35 -9.62
C LYS A 214 -46.61 -8.33 -9.11
N ASP A 215 -47.46 -7.55 -9.77
CA ASP A 215 -48.68 -8.15 -10.32
C ASP A 215 -49.08 -7.48 -11.63
N ALA A 216 -49.82 -8.25 -12.43
CA ALA A 216 -49.96 -8.20 -13.87
C ALA A 216 -50.63 -6.93 -14.45
N THR A 217 -50.11 -6.50 -15.59
CA THR A 217 -50.87 -5.74 -16.59
C THR A 217 -51.89 -6.69 -17.20
N GLN A 218 -53.15 -6.58 -16.79
CA GLN A 218 -54.28 -7.22 -17.46
C GLN A 218 -54.92 -6.19 -18.39
N GLU A 219 -54.85 -6.47 -19.69
CA GLU A 219 -55.64 -5.82 -20.73
C GLU A 219 -57.12 -6.01 -20.40
N ASP A 220 -57.87 -4.91 -20.27
CA ASP A 220 -59.34 -4.95 -20.27
C ASP A 220 -59.87 -4.15 -21.47
N ALA A 221 -60.66 -4.85 -22.27
CA ALA A 221 -61.23 -4.40 -23.51
C ALA A 221 -62.52 -3.63 -23.23
N THR A 222 -62.56 -2.33 -23.53
CA THR A 222 -63.82 -1.59 -23.60
C THR A 222 -64.58 -1.98 -24.85
N GLN A 223 -65.60 -2.83 -24.67
CA GLN A 223 -66.61 -3.18 -25.66
C GLN A 223 -67.69 -2.08 -25.70
N GLU A 224 -68.19 -1.82 -26.90
CA GLU A 224 -69.05 -0.71 -27.31
C GLU A 224 -70.44 -0.72 -26.64
N ASP A 225 -70.94 0.48 -26.31
CA ASP A 225 -72.26 0.75 -25.73
C ASP A 225 -73.32 0.88 -26.85
N GLU A 226 -74.32 -0.01 -26.84
CA GLU A 226 -75.48 0.00 -27.73
C GLU A 226 -76.55 0.99 -27.25
N THR A 227 -76.96 1.88 -28.15
CA THR A 227 -78.09 2.81 -28.06
C THR A 227 -79.44 2.11 -27.76
N PRO A 228 -80.32 2.64 -26.90
CA PRO A 228 -81.72 2.23 -26.88
C PRO A 228 -82.65 3.22 -27.61
N ALA A 229 -83.74 2.65 -28.09
CA ALA A 229 -84.80 3.16 -28.96
C ALA A 229 -85.59 4.38 -28.45
#